data_AF-A0A9W8HZT9-F1
#
_entry.id   AF-A0A9W8HZT9-F1
#
_cell.length_a   1.000
_cell.length_b   1.000
_cell.length_c   1.000
_cell.angle_alpha   90.00
_cell.angle_beta   90.00
_cell.angle_gamma   90.00
#
_symmetry.space_group_name_H-M   'P 1'
#
loop_
_entity.id
_entity.type
_entity.pdbx_description
1 polymer ?
#
loop_
_entity_poly.entity_id
_entity_poly.type
_entity_poly.pdbx_seq_one_letter_code
_entity_poly.pdbx_strand_id
1 'polypeptide(L)'
;MEEEPQMILSIINGTYLTNLISIYPPHVIAVATTLLSRVIDQGHQSDTEAQQWYADLNVEITDVLQVVNDMLALYEYWNDYAEPKMPDAVSKYIADIAASV
;
A
#
# COMPACT_ATOMS: atom_id res chain seq x y z
N MET A 1 14.75 -16.29 -7.88
CA MET A 1 15.09 -15.90 -6.50
C MET A 1 15.70 -14.50 -6.38
N GLU A 2 16.03 -13.79 -7.48
CA GLU A 2 16.52 -12.40 -7.40
C GLU A 2 15.41 -11.32 -7.51
N GLU A 3 14.16 -11.71 -7.83
CA GLU A 3 13.06 -10.75 -8.03
C GLU A 3 12.27 -10.41 -6.74
N GLU A 4 12.29 -11.26 -5.71
CA GLU A 4 11.64 -11.01 -4.42
C GLU A 4 12.04 -9.65 -3.79
N PRO A 5 13.33 -9.27 -3.70
CA PRO A 5 13.69 -7.98 -3.09
C PRO A 5 13.23 -6.79 -3.93
N GLN A 6 13.18 -6.92 -5.26
CA GLN A 6 12.77 -5.82 -6.13
C GLN A 6 11.29 -5.52 -6.00
N MET A 7 10.46 -6.57 -5.91
CA MET A 7 9.02 -6.40 -5.69
C MET A 7 8.74 -5.77 -4.32
N ILE A 8 9.38 -6.27 -3.26
CA ILE A 8 9.24 -5.69 -1.91
C ILE A 8 9.61 -4.21 -1.91
N LEU A 9 10.75 -3.84 -2.50
CA LEU A 9 11.20 -2.43 -2.56
C LEU A 9 10.23 -1.55 -3.36
N SER A 10 9.66 -2.07 -4.45
CA SER A 10 8.62 -1.38 -5.22
C SER A 10 7.37 -1.10 -4.37
N ILE A 11 6.90 -2.10 -3.62
CA ILE A 11 5.74 -1.97 -2.73
C ILE A 11 6.04 -0.98 -1.61
N ILE A 12 7.21 -1.07 -0.97
CA ILE A 12 7.66 -0.12 0.06
C ILE A 12 7.65 1.31 -0.49
N ASN A 13 8.12 1.53 -1.73
CA ASN A 13 8.09 2.85 -2.34
C ASN A 13 6.66 3.37 -2.55
N GLY A 14 5.70 2.48 -2.81
CA GLY A 14 4.28 2.85 -2.88
C GLY A 14 3.72 3.40 -1.57
N THR A 15 4.24 2.96 -0.42
CA THR A 15 3.75 3.41 0.91
C THR A 15 3.92 4.92 1.12
N TYR A 16 4.89 5.56 0.45
CA TYR A 16 5.11 7.02 0.53
C TYR A 16 4.01 7.85 -0.13
N LEU A 17 3.15 7.25 -0.95
CA LEU A 17 1.98 7.92 -1.53
C LEU A 17 0.80 7.98 -0.56
N THR A 18 0.92 7.32 0.59
CA THR A 18 -0.10 7.27 1.64
C THR A 18 0.38 7.98 2.91
N ASN A 19 -0.48 8.03 3.92
CA ASN A 19 -0.14 8.50 5.26
C ASN A 19 0.47 7.41 6.17
N LEU A 20 0.66 6.18 5.67
CA LEU A 20 1.09 5.02 6.46
C LEU A 20 2.39 5.25 7.23
N ILE A 21 3.37 5.93 6.61
CA ILE A 21 4.68 6.20 7.21
C ILE A 21 4.61 7.09 8.47
N SER A 22 3.52 7.86 8.59
CA SER A 22 3.29 8.76 9.73
C SER A 22 2.47 8.08 10.83
N ILE A 23 1.74 7.01 10.51
CA ILE A 23 0.81 6.33 11.43
C ILE A 23 1.45 5.09 12.05
N TYR A 24 2.17 4.31 11.25
CA TYR A 24 2.73 3.03 11.67
C TYR A 24 4.26 3.07 11.77
N PRO A 25 4.86 2.33 12.71
CA PRO A 25 6.31 2.16 12.77
C PRO A 25 6.87 1.50 11.49
N PRO A 26 8.11 1.82 11.08
CA PRO A 26 8.68 1.34 9.83
C PRO A 26 8.81 -0.20 9.74
N HIS A 27 8.99 -0.88 10.88
CA HIS A 27 9.09 -2.34 10.89
C HIS A 27 7.73 -3.02 10.59
N VAL A 28 6.61 -2.43 11.01
CA VAL A 28 5.26 -2.94 10.71
C VAL A 28 4.99 -2.83 9.22
N ILE A 29 5.35 -1.69 8.63
CA ILE A 29 5.23 -1.43 7.19
C ILE A 29 6.07 -2.44 6.41
N ALA A 30 7.32 -2.68 6.82
CA ALA A 30 8.18 -3.69 6.19
C ALA A 30 7.53 -5.09 6.19
N VAL A 31 7.03 -5.55 7.34
CA VAL A 31 6.36 -6.86 7.45
C VAL A 31 5.09 -6.94 6.57
N ALA A 32 4.31 -5.86 6.48
CA ALA A 32 3.16 -5.80 5.60
C ALA A 32 3.57 -5.87 4.11
N THR A 33 4.64 -5.18 3.71
CA THR A 33 5.13 -5.22 2.33
C THR A 33 5.70 -6.57 1.92
N THR A 34 6.36 -7.29 2.84
CA THR A 34 6.83 -8.66 2.58
C THR A 34 5.66 -9.63 2.43
N LEU A 35 4.59 -9.44 3.24
CA LEU A 35 3.37 -10.24 3.12
C LEU A 35 2.67 -10.02 1.78
N LEU A 36 2.52 -8.76 1.36
CA LEU A 36 1.95 -8.41 0.05
C LEU A 36 2.76 -9.02 -1.10
N SER A 37 4.09 -8.85 -1.10
CA SER A 37 4.95 -9.43 -2.13
C SER A 37 4.79 -10.94 -2.20
N ARG A 38 4.73 -11.61 -1.04
CA ARG A 38 4.60 -13.07 -0.97
C ARG A 38 3.26 -13.55 -1.53
N VAL A 39 2.17 -12.85 -1.20
CA VAL A 39 0.83 -13.17 -1.72
C VAL A 39 0.75 -12.98 -3.24
N ILE A 40 1.43 -11.98 -3.79
CA ILE A 40 1.49 -11.75 -5.24
C ILE A 40 2.26 -12.89 -5.93
N ASP A 41 3.39 -13.33 -5.38
CA ASP A 41 4.22 -14.37 -5.97
C ASP A 41 3.60 -15.78 -5.86
N GLN A 42 2.96 -16.10 -4.74
CA GLN A 42 2.40 -17.44 -4.48
C GLN A 42 0.92 -17.58 -4.90
N GLY A 43 0.23 -16.47 -5.14
CA GLY A 43 -1.21 -16.44 -5.38
C GLY A 43 -1.99 -16.99 -4.19
N HIS A 44 -2.93 -17.91 -4.46
CA HIS A 44 -3.81 -18.51 -3.43
C HIS A 44 -3.22 -19.75 -2.77
N GLN A 45 -1.93 -20.04 -2.95
CA GLN A 45 -1.29 -21.21 -2.36
C GLN A 45 -1.00 -20.95 -0.88
N SER A 46 -1.34 -21.93 -0.04
CA SER A 46 -1.02 -21.88 1.38
C SER A 46 0.47 -22.16 1.59
N ASP A 47 1.22 -21.18 2.10
CA ASP A 47 2.60 -21.36 2.54
C ASP A 47 2.67 -21.43 4.07
N THR A 48 2.64 -22.67 4.57
CA THR A 48 2.68 -22.95 6.02
C THR A 48 3.99 -22.47 6.66
N GLU A 49 5.11 -22.47 5.94
CA GLU A 49 6.41 -22.05 6.45
C GLU A 49 6.44 -20.53 6.64
N ALA A 50 5.99 -19.79 5.64
CA ALA A 50 5.86 -18.33 5.76
C ALA A 50 4.85 -17.95 6.85
N GLN A 51 3.70 -18.63 6.94
CA GLN A 51 2.72 -18.40 7.99
C GLN A 51 3.29 -18.59 9.39
N GLN A 52 4.09 -19.65 9.59
CA GLN A 52 4.77 -19.88 10.86
C GLN A 52 5.79 -18.76 11.14
N TRP A 53 6.56 -18.33 10.13
CA TRP A 53 7.50 -17.22 10.27
C TRP A 53 6.81 -15.94 10.73
N TYR A 54 5.67 -15.57 10.13
CA TYR A 54 4.88 -14.41 10.55
C TYR A 54 4.28 -14.58 11.95
N ALA A 55 3.85 -15.80 12.33
CA ALA A 55 3.29 -16.09 13.65
C ALA A 55 4.34 -16.00 14.78
N ASP A 56 5.61 -16.28 14.47
CA ASP A 56 6.72 -16.18 15.40
C ASP A 56 7.19 -14.71 15.62
N LEU A 57 6.73 -13.76 14.78
CA LEU A 57 7.05 -12.35 14.94
C LEU A 57 6.26 -11.72 16.09
N ASN A 58 6.95 -10.96 16.95
CA ASN A 58 6.30 -10.16 17.99
C ASN A 58 5.79 -8.81 17.43
N VAL A 59 4.91 -8.89 16.44
CA VAL A 59 4.29 -7.73 15.77
C VAL A 59 2.77 -7.86 15.84
N GLU A 60 2.09 -6.74 16.09
CA GLU A 60 0.63 -6.72 16.15
C GLU A 60 0.04 -6.98 14.75
N ILE A 61 -0.64 -8.13 14.60
CA ILE A 61 -1.15 -8.55 13.28
C ILE A 61 -2.25 -7.63 12.77
N THR A 62 -3.03 -7.01 13.68
CA THR A 62 -4.07 -6.05 13.29
C THR A 62 -3.50 -4.84 12.57
N ASP A 63 -2.37 -4.32 13.05
CA ASP A 63 -1.70 -3.19 12.41
C ASP A 63 -1.14 -3.58 11.03
N VAL A 64 -0.54 -4.78 10.92
CA VAL A 64 -0.05 -5.31 9.65
C VAL A 64 -1.20 -5.45 8.64
N LEU A 65 -2.33 -6.01 9.05
CA LEU A 65 -3.51 -6.18 8.18
C LEU A 65 -4.10 -4.83 7.77
N GLN A 66 -4.07 -3.82 8.64
CA GLN A 66 -4.54 -2.49 8.28
C GLN A 66 -3.64 -1.85 7.21
N VAL A 67 -2.31 -1.95 7.36
CA VAL A 67 -1.34 -1.48 6.35
C VAL A 67 -1.57 -2.18 5.01
N VAL A 68 -1.82 -3.50 5.02
CA VAL A 68 -2.12 -4.28 3.80
C VAL A 68 -3.39 -3.76 3.13
N ASN A 69 -4.47 -3.54 3.88
CA ASN A 69 -5.73 -3.03 3.33
C ASN A 69 -5.58 -1.63 2.73
N ASP A 70 -4.86 -0.74 3.41
CA ASP A 70 -4.61 0.62 2.92
C ASP A 70 -3.77 0.60 1.62
N MET A 71 -2.80 -0.32 1.51
CA MET A 71 -2.04 -0.54 0.29
C MET A 71 -2.89 -1.11 -0.85
N LEU A 72 -3.79 -2.05 -0.58
CA LEU A 72 -4.74 -2.56 -1.58
C LEU A 72 -5.64 -1.43 -2.11
N ALA A 73 -6.18 -0.61 -1.20
CA ALA A 73 -6.98 0.55 -1.55
C ALA A 73 -6.20 1.54 -2.43
N LEU A 74 -4.94 1.82 -2.12
CA LEU A 74 -4.06 2.64 -2.97
C LEU A 74 -3.99 2.08 -4.39
N TYR A 75 -3.76 0.77 -4.55
CA TYR A 75 -3.66 0.15 -5.86
C TYR A 75 -4.98 0.17 -6.65
N GLU A 76 -6.11 0.06 -5.96
CA GLU A 76 -7.43 0.25 -6.58
C GLU A 76 -7.60 1.68 -7.12
N TYR A 77 -7.28 2.69 -6.32
CA TYR A 77 -7.37 4.10 -6.73
C TYR A 77 -6.36 4.46 -7.84
N TRP A 78 -5.17 3.87 -7.80
CA TRP A 78 -4.12 4.14 -8.77
C TRP A 78 -4.53 3.74 -10.20
N ASN A 79 -5.38 2.73 -10.35
CA ASN A 79 -5.87 2.30 -11.67
C ASN A 79 -6.72 3.39 -12.37
N ASP A 80 -7.45 4.21 -11.60
CA ASP A 80 -8.31 5.26 -12.12
C ASP A 80 -7.62 6.63 -12.21
N TYR A 81 -6.43 6.75 -11.62
CA TYR A 81 -5.68 8.00 -11.55
C TYR A 81 -5.11 8.42 -12.92
N ALA A 82 -5.38 9.67 -13.33
CA ALA A 82 -4.85 10.27 -14.55
C ALA A 82 -4.44 11.73 -14.32
N GLU A 83 -3.13 11.96 -14.17
CA GLU A 83 -2.51 13.27 -13.95
C GLU A 83 -2.91 14.35 -14.97
N PRO A 84 -3.07 14.07 -16.29
CA PRO A 84 -3.51 15.07 -17.26
C PRO A 84 -4.90 15.66 -16.99
N LYS A 85 -5.75 14.97 -16.22
CA LYS A 85 -7.10 15.45 -15.87
C LYS A 85 -7.13 16.35 -14.62
N MET A 86 -6.04 16.40 -13.86
CA MET A 86 -5.98 17.18 -12.61
C MET A 86 -6.08 18.69 -12.82
N PRO A 87 -5.38 19.32 -13.79
CA PRO A 87 -5.44 20.78 -13.97
C PRO A 87 -6.86 21.29 -14.23
N ASP A 88 -7.61 20.55 -15.05
CA ASP A 88 -9.00 20.88 -15.38
C ASP A 88 -9.93 20.69 -14.16
N ALA A 89 -9.74 19.60 -13.41
CA ALA A 89 -10.51 19.33 -12.20
C ALA A 89 -10.29 20.39 -11.11
N VAL A 90 -9.03 20.81 -10.91
CA VAL A 90 -8.66 21.87 -9.96
C VAL A 90 -9.22 23.22 -10.40
N SER A 91 -9.11 23.55 -11.69
CA SER A 91 -9.65 24.80 -12.23
C SER A 91 -11.17 24.89 -12.05
N LYS A 92 -11.88 23.78 -12.31
CA LYS A 92 -13.32 23.69 -12.06
C LYS A 92 -13.67 23.86 -10.59
N TYR A 93 -12.94 23.19 -9.70
CA TYR A 93 -13.17 23.30 -8.25
C TYR A 93 -12.99 24.74 -7.74
N ILE A 94 -11.95 25.44 -8.20
CA ILE A 94 -11.72 26.85 -7.87
C ILE A 94 -12.87 27.73 -8.37
N ALA A 95 -13.37 27.49 -9.58
CA ALA A 95 -14.51 28.23 -10.14
C ALA A 95 -15.80 27.99 -9.35
N ASP A 96 -16.07 26.75 -8.92
CA ASP A 96 -17.25 26.40 -8.11
C ASP A 96 -17.22 27.07 -6.73
N ILE A 97 -16.04 27.16 -6.09
CA ILE A 97 -15.86 27.92 -4.84
C ILE A 97 -16.09 29.41 -5.08
N ALA A 98 -15.47 29.98 -6.12
CA ALA A 98 -15.59 31.40 -6.42
C ALA A 98 -17.04 31.82 -6.74
N ALA A 99 -17.85 30.92 -7.31
CA ALA A 99 -19.28 31.16 -7.56
C ALA A 99 -20.16 31.03 -6.31
N SER A 100 -19.64 30.43 -5.22
CA SER A 100 -20.36 30.23 -3.96
C SER A 100 -20.08 31.32 -2.91
N VAL A 101 -19.24 32.31 -3.23
CA VAL A 101 -18.87 33.47 -2.39
C VAL A 101 -19.47 34.75 -2.99
#